data_AF-A0A941VDZ2-F1
#
_entry.id   AF-A0A941VDZ2-F1
#
_cell.length_a   1.000
_cell.length_b   1.000
_cell.length_c   1.000
_cell.angle_alpha   90.00
_cell.angle_beta   90.00
_cell.angle_gamma   90.00
#
_symmetry.space_group_name_H-M   'P 1'
#
loop_
_entity.id
_entity.type
_entity.pdbx_description
1 polymer ?
#
loop_
_entity_poly.entity_id
_entity_poly.type
_entity_poly.pdbx_seq_one_letter_code
_entity_poly.pdbx_strand_id
1 'polypeptide(L)'
;AVVMSVAGSVLTAGNTEAQAQTLASTLRGVICQALLPSRQGDAYHLASECLTMTPEFSALITAGNFAGLRTLLDQETLDPSSGTHSMNDELKRLIKQRKVSVDDARRASTDPLNFADVISPN
;
A
#
# COMPACT_ATOMS: atom_id res chain seq x y z
N ALA A 1 -7.92 -10.45 6.91
CA ALA A 1 -6.88 -10.15 7.92
C ALA A 1 -5.83 -9.26 7.25
N VAL A 2 -5.79 -7.98 7.58
CA VAL A 2 -4.71 -7.09 7.14
C VAL A 2 -3.54 -7.39 8.07
N VAL A 3 -2.55 -8.14 7.58
CA VAL A 3 -1.32 -8.39 8.34
C VAL A 3 -0.50 -7.10 8.26
N MET A 4 -0.76 -6.17 9.17
CA MET A 4 0.20 -5.11 9.50
C MET A 4 1.32 -5.71 10.35
N SER A 5 2.24 -6.40 9.70
CA SER A 5 3.55 -6.73 10.25
C SER A 5 4.51 -5.86 9.47
N VAL A 6 4.79 -4.61 9.87
CA VAL A 6 5.88 -4.28 10.81
C VAL A 6 5.59 -3.00 11.65
N ALA A 7 4.43 -2.36 11.51
CA ALA A 7 4.21 -1.01 12.03
C ALA A 7 3.38 -0.93 13.33
N GLY A 8 2.93 -2.06 13.87
CA GLY A 8 2.05 -2.11 15.04
C GLY A 8 2.66 -1.54 16.32
N SER A 9 3.98 -1.59 16.47
CA SER A 9 4.69 -1.07 17.66
C SER A 9 5.24 0.36 17.49
N VAL A 10 5.37 0.85 16.25
CA VAL A 10 5.98 2.17 15.98
C VAL A 10 4.92 3.24 15.76
N LEU A 11 3.78 2.90 15.13
CA LEU A 11 2.71 3.88 14.90
C LEU A 11 1.86 4.19 16.15
N THR A 12 1.88 3.33 17.16
CA THR A 12 1.01 3.45 18.36
C THR A 12 1.69 4.10 19.57
N ALA A 13 2.95 4.53 19.47
CA ALA A 13 3.74 4.91 20.64
C ALA A 13 4.60 6.17 20.51
N GLY A 14 4.06 7.31 20.03
CA GLY A 14 4.59 8.64 20.43
C GLY A 14 4.73 9.71 19.34
N ASN A 15 3.97 10.78 19.48
CA ASN A 15 3.92 11.89 18.54
C ASN A 15 5.11 12.87 18.72
N THR A 16 6.35 12.39 18.62
CA THR A 16 7.57 13.20 18.85
C THR A 16 8.52 13.16 17.67
N GLU A 17 9.18 14.29 17.39
CA GLU A 17 10.18 14.45 16.32
C GLU A 17 11.28 13.37 16.39
N ALA A 18 11.73 13.01 17.59
CA ALA A 18 12.75 11.98 17.80
C ALA A 18 12.32 10.59 17.29
N GLN A 19 11.04 10.25 17.37
CA GLN A 19 10.51 8.98 16.87
C GLN A 19 10.38 8.97 15.35
N ALA A 20 9.96 10.09 14.76
CA ALA A 20 9.94 10.26 13.32
C ALA A 20 11.36 10.10 12.71
N GLN A 21 12.37 10.71 13.34
CA GLN A 21 13.79 10.57 12.96
C GLN A 21 14.27 9.12 13.07
N THR A 22 13.92 8.44 14.17
CA THR A 22 14.29 7.03 14.38
C THR A 22 13.62 6.14 13.34
N LEU A 23 12.33 6.35 13.05
CA LEU A 23 11.60 5.61 12.03
C LEU A 23 12.18 5.85 10.64
N ALA A 24 12.43 7.10 10.27
CA ALA A 24 12.97 7.47 8.96
C ALA A 24 14.36 6.89 8.67
N SER A 25 15.18 6.70 9.71
CA SER A 25 16.53 6.13 9.61
C SER A 25 16.58 4.60 9.65
N THR A 26 15.57 3.95 10.24
CA THR A 26 15.55 2.49 10.45
C THR A 26 14.61 1.75 9.52
N LEU A 27 13.55 2.40 9.04
CA LEU A 27 12.59 1.80 8.11
C LEU A 27 13.29 1.46 6.80
N ARG A 28 13.09 0.23 6.32
CA ARG A 28 13.58 -0.24 5.00
C ARG A 28 12.48 -0.34 3.97
N GLY A 29 11.26 -0.54 4.43
CA GLY A 29 10.08 -0.62 3.60
C GLY A 29 8.87 -1.08 4.40
N VAL A 30 7.71 -1.01 3.78
CA VAL A 30 6.44 -1.44 4.33
C VAL A 30 5.75 -2.32 3.30
N ILE A 31 5.24 -3.47 3.75
CA ILE A 31 4.39 -4.33 2.92
C ILE A 31 3.02 -4.40 3.57
N CYS A 32 1.99 -3.97 2.84
CA CYS A 32 0.60 -4.17 3.24
C CYS A 32 0.04 -5.35 2.44
N GLN A 33 -0.67 -6.25 3.09
CA GLN A 33 -1.17 -7.48 2.46
C GLN A 33 -2.65 -7.70 2.75
N ALA A 34 -3.38 -8.14 1.73
CA ALA A 34 -4.76 -8.59 1.81
C ALA A 34 -4.89 -9.93 1.09
N LEU A 35 -5.56 -10.89 1.72
CA LEU A 35 -5.98 -12.13 1.07
C LEU A 35 -7.41 -11.96 0.59
N LEU A 36 -7.62 -12.09 -0.72
CA LEU A 36 -8.93 -12.01 -1.35
C LEU A 36 -9.39 -13.39 -1.78
N PRO A 37 -10.67 -13.74 -1.58
CA PRO A 37 -11.19 -15.01 -2.08
C PRO A 37 -11.09 -15.05 -3.62
N SER A 38 -10.74 -16.22 -4.13
CA SER A 38 -10.89 -16.57 -5.55
C SER A 38 -12.34 -16.39 -5.96
N ARG A 39 -12.59 -15.98 -7.21
CA ARG A 39 -13.96 -15.95 -7.77
C ARG A 39 -14.66 -17.32 -7.71
N GLN A 40 -13.90 -18.41 -7.71
CA GLN A 40 -14.42 -19.77 -7.63
C GLN A 40 -14.63 -20.24 -6.18
N GLY A 41 -14.16 -19.47 -5.18
CA GLY A 41 -14.30 -19.77 -3.76
C GLY A 41 -13.39 -20.89 -3.24
N ASP A 42 -12.47 -21.38 -4.05
CA ASP A 42 -11.60 -22.54 -3.80
C ASP A 42 -10.19 -22.18 -3.32
N ALA A 43 -9.79 -20.92 -3.52
CA ALA A 43 -8.45 -20.42 -3.20
C ALA A 43 -8.50 -18.98 -2.69
N TYR A 44 -7.35 -18.49 -2.21
CA TYR A 44 -7.14 -17.08 -1.90
C TYR A 44 -6.01 -16.52 -2.78
N HIS A 45 -6.19 -15.30 -3.26
CA HIS A 45 -5.17 -14.54 -3.95
C HIS A 45 -4.63 -13.44 -3.05
N LEU A 46 -3.31 -13.36 -2.96
CA LEU A 46 -2.63 -12.27 -2.28
C LEU A 46 -2.70 -11.02 -3.16
N ALA A 47 -3.20 -9.93 -2.59
CA ALA A 47 -2.91 -8.57 -3.03
C ALA A 47 -1.94 -7.95 -2.02
N SER A 48 -0.93 -7.24 -2.52
CA SER A 48 0.03 -6.52 -1.71
C SER A 48 0.24 -5.10 -2.23
N GLU A 49 0.71 -4.26 -1.33
CA GLU A 49 1.31 -2.95 -1.61
C GLU A 49 2.70 -2.96 -0.99
N CYS A 50 3.68 -2.45 -1.73
CA CYS A 50 5.06 -2.37 -1.28
C CYS A 50 5.53 -0.92 -1.36
N LEU A 51 6.07 -0.42 -0.26
CA LEU A 51 6.82 0.82 -0.19
C LEU A 51 8.26 0.45 0.12
N THR A 52 9.18 0.73 -0.81
CA THR A 52 10.62 0.65 -0.56
C THR A 52 11.10 1.99 -0.04
N MET A 53 11.87 2.02 1.06
CA MET A 53 12.34 3.29 1.61
C MET A 53 13.40 3.92 0.71
N THR A 54 13.11 5.15 0.29
CA THR A 54 14.03 6.03 -0.43
C THR A 54 14.38 7.25 0.45
N PRO A 55 15.42 8.04 0.08
CA PRO A 55 15.72 9.29 0.78
C PRO A 55 14.52 10.27 0.83
N GLU A 56 13.70 10.30 -0.21
CA GLU A 56 12.51 11.15 -0.32
C GLU A 56 11.43 10.74 0.69
N PHE A 57 11.15 9.43 0.82
CA PHE A 57 10.25 8.93 1.86
C PHE A 57 10.78 9.21 3.26
N SER A 58 12.09 9.05 3.48
CA SER A 58 12.74 9.34 4.76
C SER A 58 12.57 10.82 5.15
N ALA A 59 12.73 11.74 4.20
CA ALA A 59 12.53 13.17 4.43
C ALA A 59 11.08 13.51 4.81
N LEU A 60 10.09 12.90 4.13
CA LEU A 60 8.67 13.12 4.44
C LEU A 60 8.28 12.57 5.83
N ILE A 61 8.77 11.39 6.19
CA ILE A 61 8.54 10.80 7.52
C ILE A 61 9.15 11.69 8.61
N THR A 62 10.38 12.14 8.39
CA THR A 62 11.10 13.04 9.30
C THR A 62 10.36 14.35 9.52
N ALA A 63 9.80 14.93 8.45
CA ALA A 63 9.00 16.15 8.50
C ALA A 63 7.58 15.95 9.05
N GLY A 64 7.17 14.72 9.36
CA GLY A 64 5.80 14.39 9.75
C GLY A 64 4.76 14.62 8.65
N ASN A 65 5.19 14.76 7.39
CA ASN A 65 4.30 15.01 6.24
C ASN A 65 3.79 13.68 5.65
N PHE A 66 2.90 13.02 6.39
CA PHE A 66 2.32 11.75 5.97
C PHE A 66 1.38 11.88 4.77
N ALA A 67 0.76 13.04 4.56
CA ALA A 67 -0.09 13.29 3.39
C ALA A 67 0.72 13.21 2.09
N GLY A 68 1.96 13.70 2.09
CA GLY A 68 2.86 13.63 0.94
C GLY A 68 3.33 12.21 0.59
N LEU A 69 3.27 11.26 1.54
CA LEU A 69 3.72 9.88 1.29
C LEU A 69 2.89 9.20 0.21
N ARG A 70 1.57 9.45 0.17
CA ARG A 70 0.72 8.82 -0.84
C ARG A 70 1.04 9.33 -2.23
N THR A 71 1.21 10.64 -2.39
CA THR A 71 1.58 11.25 -3.67
C THR A 71 2.93 10.73 -4.16
N LEU A 72 3.91 10.61 -3.27
CA LEU A 72 5.22 10.06 -3.62
C LEU A 72 5.15 8.56 -3.96
N LEU A 73 4.36 7.76 -3.23
CA LEU A 73 4.10 6.36 -3.55
C LEU A 73 3.54 6.22 -4.97
N ASP A 74 2.52 7.01 -5.31
CA ASP A 74 1.88 6.95 -6.63
C ASP A 74 2.88 7.36 -7.74
N GLN A 75 3.81 8.29 -7.48
CA GLN A 75 4.89 8.65 -8.42
C GLN A 75 5.91 7.51 -8.60
N GLU A 76 6.38 6.91 -7.51
CA GLU A 76 7.38 5.83 -7.52
C GLU A 76 6.85 4.55 -8.17
N THR A 77 5.53 4.33 -8.17
CA THR A 77 4.92 3.18 -8.86
C THR A 77 5.08 3.22 -10.39
N LEU A 78 5.38 4.41 -10.94
CA LEU A 78 5.63 4.58 -12.38
C LEU A 78 7.00 4.03 -12.81
N ASP A 79 7.94 3.89 -11.88
CA ASP A 79 9.25 3.28 -12.12
C ASP A 79 9.23 1.79 -11.70
N PRO A 80 9.28 0.84 -12.64
CA PRO A 80 9.31 -0.60 -12.31
C PRO A 80 10.55 -1.02 -11.50
N SER A 81 11.61 -0.22 -11.48
CA SER A 81 12.85 -0.51 -10.75
C SER A 81 12.82 -0.10 -9.28
N SER A 82 11.84 0.71 -8.87
CA SER A 82 11.70 1.19 -7.48
C SER A 82 11.32 0.08 -6.48
N GLY A 83 10.81 -1.06 -6.99
CA GLY A 83 10.26 -2.13 -6.17
C GLY A 83 9.00 -1.71 -5.39
N THR A 84 8.45 -0.54 -5.69
CA THR A 84 7.26 0.03 -5.08
C THR A 84 6.05 -0.24 -5.96
N HIS A 85 4.95 -0.68 -5.36
CA HIS A 85 3.69 -0.88 -6.08
C HIS A 85 2.50 -0.62 -5.16
N SER A 86 1.44 -0.04 -5.71
CA SER A 86 0.24 0.33 -4.95
C SER A 86 -0.71 -0.86 -4.79
N MET A 87 -1.49 -0.87 -3.71
CA MET A 87 -2.56 -1.87 -3.53
C MET A 87 -3.55 -1.80 -4.70
N ASN A 88 -3.86 -0.60 -5.18
CA ASN A 88 -4.85 -0.40 -6.23
C ASN A 88 -4.38 -0.99 -7.57
N ASP A 89 -3.10 -0.89 -7.92
CA ASP A 89 -2.58 -1.48 -9.16
C ASP A 89 -2.55 -3.00 -9.10
N GLU A 90 -2.24 -3.56 -7.94
CA GLU A 90 -2.29 -5.00 -7.72
C GLU A 90 -3.73 -5.55 -7.79
N LEU A 91 -4.69 -4.86 -7.16
CA LEU A 91 -6.10 -5.21 -7.26
C LEU A 91 -6.63 -5.11 -8.69
N LYS A 92 -6.27 -4.07 -9.44
CA LYS A 92 -6.58 -3.95 -10.88
C LYS A 92 -6.05 -5.15 -11.65
N ARG A 93 -4.81 -5.55 -11.38
CA ARG A 93 -4.17 -6.72 -12.03
C ARG A 93 -4.93 -8.00 -11.73
N LEU A 94 -5.32 -8.24 -10.46
CA LEU A 94 -6.08 -9.43 -10.07
C LEU A 94 -7.49 -9.45 -10.70
N ILE A 95 -8.16 -8.30 -10.82
CA ILE A 95 -9.45 -8.19 -11.52
C ILE A 95 -9.29 -8.50 -13.02
N LYS A 96 -8.30 -7.89 -13.68
CA LYS A 96 -8.02 -8.12 -15.12
C LYS A 96 -7.72 -9.60 -15.40
N GLN A 97 -7.06 -10.29 -14.46
CA GLN A 97 -6.78 -11.72 -14.52
C GLN A 97 -7.99 -12.60 -14.15
N ARG A 98 -9.15 -12.01 -13.81
CA ARG A 98 -10.37 -12.69 -13.35
C ARG A 98 -10.14 -13.61 -12.15
N LYS A 99 -9.18 -13.25 -11.29
CA LYS A 99 -8.83 -14.01 -10.08
C LYS A 99 -9.74 -13.66 -8.90
N VAL A 100 -10.09 -12.39 -8.77
CA VAL A 100 -10.93 -11.86 -7.68
C VAL A 100 -12.16 -11.14 -8.23
N SER A 101 -13.19 -10.96 -7.41
CA SER A 101 -14.36 -10.15 -7.78
C SER A 101 -14.07 -8.65 -7.60
N VAL A 102 -14.82 -7.80 -8.30
CA VAL A 102 -14.69 -6.34 -8.17
C VAL A 102 -15.10 -5.88 -6.76
N ASP A 103 -16.12 -6.51 -6.18
CA ASP A 103 -16.61 -6.17 -4.85
C ASP A 103 -15.60 -6.53 -3.76
N ASP A 104 -14.98 -7.72 -3.85
CA ASP A 104 -13.94 -8.13 -2.91
C ASP A 104 -12.70 -7.23 -3.03
N ALA A 105 -12.33 -6.85 -4.25
CA ALA A 105 -11.25 -5.90 -4.49
C ALA A 105 -11.56 -4.51 -3.93
N ARG A 106 -12.78 -4.01 -4.11
CA ARG A 106 -13.21 -2.71 -3.56
C ARG A 106 -13.13 -2.69 -2.04
N ARG A 107 -13.50 -3.79 -1.38
CA ARG A 107 -13.40 -3.92 0.09
C ARG A 107 -11.96 -3.99 0.60
N ALA A 108 -11.03 -4.45 -0.23
CA ALA A 108 -9.62 -4.57 0.11
C ALA A 108 -8.78 -3.33 -0.24
N SER A 109 -9.32 -2.40 -1.04
CA SER A 109 -8.60 -1.20 -1.46
C SER A 109 -8.30 -0.27 -0.27
N THR A 110 -7.08 0.30 -0.26
CA THR A 110 -6.65 1.34 0.69
C THR A 110 -7.24 2.72 0.36
N ASP A 111 -7.85 2.86 -0.82
CA ASP A 111 -8.52 4.09 -1.28
C ASP A 111 -9.75 3.73 -2.14
N PRO A 112 -10.90 3.43 -1.51
CA PRO A 112 -12.09 2.96 -2.20
C PRO A 112 -12.70 3.97 -3.20
N LEU A 113 -12.42 5.27 -3.01
CA LEU A 113 -12.91 6.35 -3.87
C LEU A 113 -12.16 6.35 -5.19
N ASN A 114 -10.82 6.46 -5.16
CA ASN A 114 -10.01 6.39 -6.37
C ASN A 114 -10.09 5.01 -7.05
N PHE A 115 -10.35 3.95 -6.28
CA PHE A 115 -10.57 2.63 -6.85
C PHE A 115 -11.84 2.58 -7.71
N ALA A 116 -12.90 3.32 -7.38
CA ALA A 116 -14.15 3.33 -8.15
C ALA A 116 -13.94 3.84 -9.59
N ASP A 117 -13.18 4.92 -9.74
CA ASP A 117 -12.92 5.58 -11.03
C ASP A 117 -12.05 4.73 -11.97
N VAL A 118 -11.22 3.88 -11.39
CA VAL A 118 -10.34 2.97 -12.11
C VAL A 118 -11.10 1.83 -12.80
N ILE A 119 -12.23 1.37 -12.24
CA ILE A 119 -12.93 0.15 -12.70
C ILE A 119 -14.01 0.50 -13.72
N SER A 120 -14.42 1.77 -13.81
CA SER A 120 -15.30 2.27 -14.85
C SER A 120 -14.46 2.69 -16.07
N PRO A 121 -14.41 1.91 -17.17
CA PRO A 121 -13.87 2.43 -18.40
C PRO A 121 -14.86 3.50 -18.92
N ASN A 122 -14.35 4.68 -19.25
CA ASN A 122 -15.00 5.51 -20.27
C ASN A 122 -14.96 4.77 -21.62
#